data_AF-A0A349K5U1-F1
#
_entry.id   AF-A0A349K5U1-F1
#
_cell.length_a   1.000
_cell.length_b   1.000
_cell.length_c   1.000
_cell.angle_alpha   90.00
_cell.angle_beta   90.00
_cell.angle_gamma   90.00
#
_symmetry.space_group_name_H-M   'P 1'
#
loop_
_entity.id
_entity.type
_entity.pdbx_description
1 polymer ?
#
loop_
_entity_poly.entity_id
_entity_poly.type
_entity_poly.pdbx_seq_one_letter_code
_entity_poly.pdbx_strand_id
1 'polypeptide(L)'
;GQPHYQELFQPIPTGFSHVPYDDLNAVKEATTDNTVAVMIEPVQGEGGVNIPSIEYLKGVRDWCDQNGMLLIFDEVQTGLGRLGTLFGYQSFGVEPDIITLAKGLGGGVPIGAFLAKDSACAFDPGDHGSTFGGNPLTCAAAHASTKYIIDNEIPENAAKMGEYLGEGLRKIQSDNEFITDVRGMGLIWAVEFDSDITPDVIAASNEAGLLMNPMRPNAIRLMPVLTITKEEIDEALSRLETGLANASK
;
A
#
# COMPACT_ATOMS: atom_id res chain seq x y z
N GLY A 1 5.48 -11.56 -6.72
CA GLY A 1 4.17 -12.11 -6.30
C GLY A 1 4.34 -13.03 -5.11
N GLN A 2 3.27 -13.69 -4.66
CA GLN A 2 3.29 -14.65 -3.55
C GLN A 2 2.95 -16.06 -4.09
N PRO A 3 3.94 -16.94 -4.33
CA PRO A 3 3.74 -18.23 -5.01
C PRO A 3 2.68 -19.12 -4.35
N HIS A 4 2.61 -19.12 -3.02
CA HIS A 4 1.66 -19.92 -2.25
C HIS A 4 0.19 -19.69 -2.65
N TYR A 5 -0.20 -18.46 -3.03
CA TYR A 5 -1.56 -18.17 -3.49
C TYR A 5 -1.87 -18.74 -4.89
N GLN A 6 -0.86 -19.13 -5.66
CA GLN A 6 -1.02 -19.59 -7.04
C GLN A 6 -0.89 -21.12 -7.16
N GLU A 7 -0.22 -21.78 -6.22
CA GLU A 7 0.07 -23.22 -6.26
C GLU A 7 -1.19 -24.08 -6.43
N LEU A 8 -2.27 -23.73 -5.74
CA LEU A 8 -3.53 -24.50 -5.74
C LEU A 8 -4.41 -24.27 -6.98
N PHE A 9 -4.09 -23.27 -7.81
CA PHE A 9 -4.95 -22.82 -8.91
C PHE A 9 -4.29 -22.94 -10.29
N GLN A 10 -3.27 -23.78 -10.41
CA GLN A 10 -2.60 -24.02 -11.69
C GLN A 10 -3.52 -24.73 -12.71
N PRO A 11 -3.45 -24.38 -14.01
CA PRO A 11 -2.60 -23.34 -14.57
C PRO A 11 -3.16 -21.93 -14.37
N ILE A 12 -2.29 -20.98 -14.02
CA ILE A 12 -2.64 -19.55 -13.96
C ILE A 12 -2.67 -18.92 -15.37
N PRO A 13 -3.39 -17.80 -15.56
CA PRO A 13 -3.33 -17.02 -16.80
C PRO A 13 -1.89 -16.67 -17.18
N THR A 14 -1.56 -16.85 -18.46
CA THR A 14 -0.24 -16.52 -19.01
C THR A 14 -0.15 -15.04 -19.40
N GLY A 15 1.05 -14.57 -19.75
CA GLY A 15 1.28 -13.18 -20.20
C GLY A 15 1.80 -12.23 -19.12
N PHE A 16 2.09 -12.73 -17.91
CA PHE A 16 2.65 -11.94 -16.81
C PHE A 16 4.10 -12.33 -16.52
N SER A 17 5.01 -11.36 -16.68
CA SER A 17 6.39 -11.46 -16.20
C SER A 17 6.51 -10.82 -14.82
N HIS A 18 7.20 -11.48 -13.89
CA HIS A 18 7.47 -10.93 -12.56
C HIS A 18 8.95 -10.67 -12.41
N VAL A 19 9.29 -9.49 -11.89
CA VAL A 19 10.66 -9.05 -11.63
C VAL A 19 10.81 -8.59 -10.18
N PRO A 20 12.03 -8.54 -9.63
CA PRO A 20 12.28 -7.91 -8.34
C PRO A 20 11.77 -6.47 -8.30
N TYR A 21 11.23 -6.06 -7.15
CA TYR A 21 10.79 -4.69 -6.92
C TYR A 21 11.99 -3.75 -6.78
N ASP A 22 11.84 -2.48 -7.18
CA ASP A 22 12.91 -1.47 -7.17
C ASP A 22 14.13 -1.85 -8.04
N ASP A 23 13.95 -2.72 -9.05
CA ASP A 23 14.97 -3.11 -10.03
C ASP A 23 14.54 -2.74 -11.45
N LEU A 24 15.00 -1.57 -11.92
CA LEU A 24 14.69 -1.08 -13.26
C LEU A 24 15.31 -1.95 -14.37
N ASN A 25 16.48 -2.55 -14.13
CA ASN A 25 17.14 -3.36 -15.15
C ASN A 25 16.35 -4.65 -15.39
N ALA A 26 15.87 -5.28 -14.32
CA ALA A 26 15.01 -6.44 -14.44
C ALA A 26 13.72 -6.13 -15.23
N VAL A 27 13.10 -4.95 -15.01
CA VAL A 27 11.95 -4.50 -15.83
C VAL A 27 12.32 -4.43 -17.31
N LYS A 28 13.46 -3.82 -17.64
CA LYS A 28 13.94 -3.70 -19.03
C LYS A 28 14.23 -5.04 -19.67
N GLU A 29 14.90 -5.94 -18.96
CA GLU A 29 15.25 -7.28 -19.44
C GLU A 29 14.01 -8.17 -19.66
N ALA A 30 12.97 -8.00 -18.84
CA ALA A 30 11.71 -8.72 -18.98
C ALA A 30 10.77 -8.13 -20.05
N THR A 31 11.07 -6.93 -20.55
CA THR A 31 10.27 -6.26 -21.60
C THR A 31 10.54 -6.88 -22.96
N THR A 32 9.47 -7.13 -23.72
CA THR A 32 9.53 -7.66 -25.09
C THR A 32 8.66 -6.80 -26.00
N ASP A 33 8.73 -7.03 -27.31
CA ASP A 33 7.85 -6.37 -28.30
C ASP A 33 6.35 -6.64 -28.07
N ASN A 34 5.99 -7.63 -27.25
CA ASN A 34 4.61 -7.97 -26.90
C ASN A 34 4.17 -7.41 -25.53
N THR A 35 5.03 -6.67 -24.83
CA THR A 35 4.71 -6.12 -23.52
C THR A 35 3.80 -4.89 -23.67
N VAL A 36 2.62 -4.92 -23.05
CA VAL A 36 1.61 -3.86 -23.18
C VAL A 36 1.59 -2.89 -22.00
N ALA A 37 2.02 -3.34 -20.82
CA ALA A 37 1.94 -2.55 -19.60
C ALA A 37 2.93 -3.00 -18.53
N VAL A 38 3.24 -2.09 -17.62
CA VAL A 38 3.90 -2.37 -16.35
C VAL A 38 2.92 -2.00 -15.22
N MET A 39 2.61 -2.95 -14.34
CA MET A 39 1.72 -2.73 -13.19
C MET A 39 2.50 -2.82 -11.89
N ILE A 40 2.43 -1.76 -11.07
CA ILE A 40 3.24 -1.62 -9.86
C ILE A 40 2.42 -0.97 -8.74
N GLU A 41 2.56 -1.46 -7.50
CA GLU A 41 2.15 -0.70 -6.31
C GLU A 41 3.19 0.42 -6.04
N PRO A 42 2.79 1.70 -5.87
CA PRO A 42 3.73 2.79 -5.55
C PRO A 42 4.55 2.52 -4.28
N VAL A 43 3.95 1.82 -3.32
CA VAL A 43 4.60 1.23 -2.14
C VAL A 43 4.00 -0.16 -1.98
N GLN A 44 4.83 -1.21 -1.94
CA GLN A 44 4.31 -2.56 -1.75
C GLN A 44 3.85 -2.78 -0.31
N GLY A 45 2.55 -2.84 -0.13
CA GLY A 45 1.93 -2.92 1.19
C GLY A 45 2.10 -4.27 1.85
N GLU A 46 1.52 -5.31 1.23
CA GLU A 46 1.64 -6.70 1.70
C GLU A 46 3.05 -7.26 1.51
N GLY A 47 3.78 -6.70 0.54
CA GLY A 47 5.13 -7.08 0.22
C GLY A 47 6.15 -6.72 1.29
N GLY A 48 5.78 -6.03 2.37
CA GLY A 48 6.72 -5.61 3.41
C GLY A 48 6.70 -4.13 3.72
N VAL A 49 5.77 -3.32 3.22
CA VAL A 49 5.91 -1.85 3.20
C VAL A 49 7.22 -1.45 2.50
N ASN A 50 7.46 -2.00 1.31
CA ASN A 50 8.67 -1.68 0.54
C ASN A 50 8.43 -0.36 -0.20
N ILE A 51 9.22 0.65 0.14
CA ILE A 51 9.19 1.96 -0.49
C ILE A 51 10.30 1.98 -1.55
N PRO A 52 9.99 2.14 -2.84
CA PRO A 52 10.99 2.14 -3.89
C PRO A 52 11.76 3.46 -3.90
N SER A 53 12.90 3.48 -4.59
CA SER A 53 13.54 4.73 -4.97
C SER A 53 12.65 5.56 -5.91
N ILE A 54 12.74 6.89 -5.81
CA ILE A 54 12.05 7.80 -6.73
C ILE A 54 12.58 7.60 -8.16
N GLU A 55 13.88 7.35 -8.28
CA GLU A 55 14.59 7.09 -9.53
C GLU A 55 14.08 5.84 -10.23
N TYR A 56 13.73 4.78 -9.49
CA TYR A 56 13.12 3.58 -10.06
C TYR A 56 11.77 3.89 -10.72
N LEU A 57 10.83 4.52 -10.01
CA LEU A 57 9.51 4.80 -10.56
C LEU A 57 9.58 5.74 -11.77
N LYS A 58 10.45 6.77 -11.71
CA LYS A 58 10.72 7.64 -12.86
C LYS A 58 11.30 6.86 -14.04
N GLY A 59 12.28 6.01 -13.78
CA GLY A 59 12.90 5.18 -14.81
C GLY A 59 11.92 4.19 -15.44
N VAL A 60 10.99 3.62 -14.68
CA VAL A 60 9.91 2.77 -15.22
C VAL A 60 8.97 3.60 -16.09
N ARG A 61 8.56 4.79 -15.65
CA ARG A 61 7.72 5.69 -16.45
C ARG A 61 8.37 6.04 -17.78
N ASP A 62 9.62 6.49 -17.75
CA ASP A 62 10.38 6.82 -18.96
C ASP A 62 10.50 5.60 -19.89
N TRP A 63 10.69 4.41 -19.32
CA TRP A 63 10.77 3.17 -20.08
C TRP A 63 9.43 2.81 -20.74
N CYS A 64 8.32 2.96 -20.03
CA CYS A 64 6.98 2.78 -20.59
C CYS A 64 6.74 3.75 -21.76
N ASP A 65 7.10 5.02 -21.60
CA ASP A 65 6.92 6.05 -22.65
C ASP A 65 7.75 5.74 -23.90
N GLN A 66 9.01 5.32 -23.72
CA GLN A 66 9.91 4.97 -24.82
C GLN A 66 9.42 3.78 -25.65
N ASN A 67 8.69 2.85 -25.03
CA ASN A 67 8.25 1.61 -25.66
C ASN A 67 6.73 1.60 -25.98
N GLY A 68 6.02 2.70 -25.73
CA GLY A 68 4.56 2.77 -25.95
C GLY A 68 3.77 1.83 -25.04
N MET A 69 4.27 1.54 -23.84
CA MET A 69 3.60 0.73 -22.84
C MET A 69 2.82 1.58 -21.85
N LEU A 70 1.77 1.03 -21.26
CA LEU A 70 1.04 1.69 -20.18
C LEU A 70 1.74 1.49 -18.84
N LEU A 71 1.78 2.52 -18.01
CA LEU A 71 2.10 2.39 -16.58
C LEU A 71 0.80 2.36 -15.78
N ILE A 72 0.63 1.30 -14.98
CA ILE A 72 -0.52 1.12 -14.11
C ILE A 72 -0.03 1.16 -12.66
N PHE A 73 -0.58 2.09 -11.86
CA PHE A 73 -0.38 2.04 -10.42
C PHE A 73 -1.53 1.32 -9.72
N ASP A 74 -1.20 0.27 -8.97
CA ASP A 74 -2.13 -0.32 -8.02
C ASP A 74 -2.14 0.53 -6.75
N GLU A 75 -3.12 1.41 -6.66
CA GLU A 75 -3.31 2.35 -5.55
C GLU A 75 -4.40 1.87 -4.60
N VAL A 76 -4.77 0.58 -4.63
CA VAL A 76 -5.80 0.02 -3.77
C VAL A 76 -5.47 0.22 -2.30
N GLN A 77 -4.20 0.06 -1.90
CA GLN A 77 -3.76 0.28 -0.51
C GLN A 77 -3.14 1.67 -0.27
N THR A 78 -2.45 2.23 -1.27
CA THR A 78 -1.65 3.47 -1.12
C THR A 78 -2.40 4.74 -1.49
N GLY A 79 -3.51 4.63 -2.20
CA GLY A 79 -4.31 5.77 -2.62
C GLY A 79 -5.12 6.38 -1.48
N LEU A 80 -5.82 7.46 -1.83
CA LEU A 80 -6.76 8.18 -0.98
C LEU A 80 -6.20 8.62 0.37
N GLY A 81 -5.02 9.24 0.35
CA GLY A 81 -4.41 9.85 1.54
C GLY A 81 -3.43 8.97 2.29
N ARG A 82 -3.34 7.66 2.01
CA ARG A 82 -2.55 6.72 2.83
C ARG A 82 -1.07 7.12 2.93
N LEU A 83 -0.47 7.56 1.83
CA LEU A 83 0.95 7.95 1.77
C LEU A 83 1.21 9.42 2.12
N GLY A 84 0.20 10.17 2.56
CA GLY A 84 0.32 11.59 2.87
C GLY A 84 -0.03 12.54 1.72
N THR A 85 -0.36 12.00 0.55
CA THR A 85 -0.95 12.71 -0.60
C THR A 85 -2.24 12.01 -1.03
N LEU A 86 -3.08 12.66 -1.83
CA LEU A 86 -4.34 12.05 -2.27
C LEU A 86 -4.10 10.74 -3.03
N PHE A 87 -3.07 10.68 -3.88
CA PHE A 87 -2.62 9.46 -4.54
C PHE A 87 -1.10 9.31 -4.42
N GLY A 88 -0.61 8.08 -4.33
CA GLY A 88 0.82 7.77 -4.23
C GLY A 88 1.64 8.32 -5.38
N TYR A 89 1.08 8.38 -6.59
CA TYR A 89 1.78 9.00 -7.73
C TYR A 89 2.23 10.44 -7.46
N GLN A 90 1.51 11.20 -6.63
CA GLN A 90 1.85 12.57 -6.27
C GLN A 90 3.06 12.61 -5.34
N SER A 91 3.19 11.65 -4.42
CA SER A 91 4.34 11.57 -3.51
C SER A 91 5.65 11.29 -4.25
N PHE A 92 5.58 10.51 -5.32
CA PHE A 92 6.76 10.16 -6.13
C PHE A 92 6.95 11.09 -7.33
N GLY A 93 5.96 11.91 -7.68
CA GLY A 93 5.97 12.77 -8.85
C GLY A 93 5.99 12.00 -10.17
N VAL A 94 5.35 10.82 -10.22
CA VAL A 94 5.34 9.92 -11.38
C VAL A 94 3.91 9.57 -11.74
N GLU A 95 3.33 10.26 -12.72
CA GLU A 95 1.93 10.07 -13.09
C GLU A 95 1.74 8.81 -13.98
N PRO A 96 0.93 7.82 -13.56
CA PRO A 96 0.63 6.63 -14.36
C PRO A 96 -0.39 6.94 -15.47
N ASP A 97 -0.63 5.96 -16.33
CA ASP A 97 -1.71 6.00 -17.34
C ASP A 97 -3.04 5.53 -16.75
N ILE A 98 -2.97 4.58 -15.81
CA ILE A 98 -4.11 3.99 -15.12
C ILE A 98 -3.81 3.89 -13.63
N ILE A 99 -4.79 4.18 -12.78
CA ILE A 99 -4.76 3.82 -11.35
C ILE A 99 -5.93 2.91 -11.01
N THR A 100 -5.71 1.96 -10.09
CA THR A 100 -6.78 1.18 -9.46
C THR A 100 -7.00 1.63 -8.02
N LEU A 101 -8.26 1.69 -7.59
CA LEU A 101 -8.68 2.16 -6.27
C LEU A 101 -9.69 1.19 -5.67
N ALA A 102 -9.61 0.98 -4.36
CA ALA A 102 -10.64 0.33 -3.54
C ALA A 102 -10.42 0.76 -2.08
N LYS A 103 -10.57 -0.14 -1.10
CA LYS A 103 -10.29 0.08 0.34
C LYS A 103 -10.77 1.45 0.85
N GLY A 104 -9.88 2.45 0.93
CA GLY A 104 -10.20 3.81 1.38
C GLY A 104 -11.33 4.48 0.58
N LEU A 105 -11.55 4.06 -0.67
CA LEU A 105 -12.57 4.60 -1.57
C LEU A 105 -13.95 4.50 -0.94
N GLY A 106 -14.32 3.32 -0.46
CA GLY A 106 -15.63 3.11 0.14
C GLY A 106 -15.70 3.39 1.64
N GLY A 107 -14.59 3.73 2.30
CA GLY A 107 -14.56 3.91 3.75
C GLY A 107 -15.08 2.70 4.54
N GLY A 108 -14.91 1.49 4.01
CA GLY A 108 -15.46 0.23 4.55
C GLY A 108 -16.61 -0.38 3.75
N VAL A 109 -17.21 0.36 2.82
CA VAL A 109 -18.22 -0.17 1.87
C VAL A 109 -17.52 -0.80 0.65
N PRO A 110 -17.99 -1.95 0.11
CA PRO A 110 -17.30 -2.62 -0.99
C PRO A 110 -17.49 -1.87 -2.31
N ILE A 111 -16.41 -1.24 -2.77
CA ILE A 111 -16.33 -0.59 -4.08
C ILE A 111 -14.89 -0.59 -4.56
N GLY A 112 -14.72 -0.80 -5.87
CA GLY A 112 -13.48 -0.57 -6.58
C GLY A 112 -13.73 0.35 -7.77
N ALA A 113 -12.69 1.05 -8.19
CA ALA A 113 -12.68 1.88 -9.38
C ALA A 113 -11.33 1.73 -10.07
N PHE A 114 -11.29 1.99 -11.37
CA PHE A 114 -10.07 2.32 -12.07
C PHE A 114 -10.28 3.64 -12.79
N LEU A 115 -9.24 4.46 -12.83
CA LEU A 115 -9.23 5.71 -13.59
C LEU A 115 -8.16 5.56 -14.65
N ALA A 116 -8.48 5.91 -15.88
CA ALA A 116 -7.56 5.87 -17.00
C ALA A 116 -7.55 7.22 -17.70
N LYS A 117 -6.40 7.62 -18.23
CA LYS A 117 -6.31 8.75 -19.16
C LYS A 117 -7.05 8.40 -20.45
N ASP A 118 -7.54 9.43 -21.15
CA ASP A 118 -8.24 9.24 -22.44
C ASP A 118 -7.39 8.44 -23.44
N SER A 119 -6.07 8.66 -23.46
CA SER A 119 -5.12 7.93 -24.32
C SER A 119 -4.96 6.45 -23.98
N ALA A 120 -5.33 6.03 -22.76
CA ALA A 120 -5.31 4.64 -22.30
C ALA A 120 -6.72 3.99 -22.32
N CYS A 121 -7.75 4.76 -22.65
CA CYS A 121 -9.13 4.28 -22.72
C CYS A 121 -9.42 3.70 -24.12
N ALA A 122 -9.44 2.37 -24.21
CA ALA A 122 -9.67 1.65 -25.47
C ALA A 122 -10.98 0.84 -25.48
N PHE A 123 -11.85 1.00 -24.47
CA PHE A 123 -13.08 0.22 -24.35
C PHE A 123 -14.21 0.79 -25.19
N ASP A 124 -14.91 -0.10 -25.88
CA ASP A 124 -16.18 0.13 -26.53
C ASP A 124 -17.36 -0.40 -25.66
N PRO A 125 -18.60 0.06 -25.91
CA PRO A 125 -19.77 -0.47 -25.22
C PRO A 125 -19.90 -2.00 -25.37
N GLY A 126 -19.73 -2.72 -24.25
CA GLY A 126 -19.86 -4.17 -24.19
C GLY A 126 -18.56 -4.91 -23.82
N ASP A 127 -17.40 -4.25 -23.87
CA ASP A 127 -16.09 -4.89 -23.57
C ASP A 127 -15.94 -5.28 -22.10
N HIS A 128 -16.58 -4.53 -21.19
CA HIS A 128 -16.56 -4.79 -19.76
C HIS A 128 -17.88 -4.41 -19.10
N GLY A 129 -18.22 -5.07 -17.99
CA GLY A 129 -19.42 -4.79 -17.24
C GLY A 129 -19.45 -5.51 -15.89
N SER A 130 -20.25 -4.99 -14.96
CA SER A 130 -20.45 -5.57 -13.63
C SER A 130 -21.85 -5.28 -13.13
N THR A 131 -22.57 -6.31 -12.66
CA THR A 131 -23.95 -6.17 -12.14
C THR A 131 -24.03 -5.23 -10.94
N PHE A 132 -23.02 -5.25 -10.07
CA PHE A 132 -22.99 -4.42 -8.85
C PHE A 132 -22.03 -3.23 -8.96
N GLY A 133 -21.19 -3.18 -10.00
CA GLY A 133 -20.27 -2.08 -10.24
C GLY A 133 -21.02 -0.77 -10.50
N GLY A 134 -20.64 0.30 -9.80
CA GLY A 134 -21.26 1.61 -9.98
C GLY A 134 -22.68 1.75 -9.42
N ASN A 135 -23.13 0.84 -8.54
CA ASN A 135 -24.46 0.96 -7.96
C ASN A 135 -24.58 2.22 -7.06
N PRO A 136 -25.77 2.85 -6.97
CA PRO A 136 -25.93 4.12 -6.27
C PRO A 136 -25.57 4.09 -4.78
N LEU A 137 -25.75 2.95 -4.10
CA LEU A 137 -25.47 2.84 -2.66
C LEU A 137 -23.97 2.92 -2.38
N THR A 138 -23.17 2.12 -3.09
CA THR A 138 -21.72 2.11 -2.86
C THR A 138 -21.06 3.37 -3.43
N CYS A 139 -21.59 3.93 -4.53
CA CYS A 139 -21.14 5.23 -5.03
C CYS A 139 -21.44 6.38 -4.07
N ALA A 140 -22.59 6.38 -3.38
CA ALA A 140 -22.90 7.40 -2.38
C ALA A 140 -21.93 7.34 -1.18
N ALA A 141 -21.61 6.13 -0.69
CA ALA A 141 -20.61 5.93 0.36
C ALA A 141 -19.22 6.39 -0.10
N ALA A 142 -18.83 6.03 -1.33
CA ALA A 142 -17.55 6.44 -1.89
C ALA A 142 -17.43 7.96 -2.04
N HIS A 143 -18.48 8.60 -2.58
CA HIS A 143 -18.55 10.04 -2.69
C HIS A 143 -18.43 10.71 -1.31
N ALA A 144 -19.13 10.22 -0.29
CA ALA A 144 -19.03 10.76 1.06
C ALA A 144 -17.61 10.61 1.65
N SER A 145 -17.00 9.43 1.52
CA SER A 145 -15.63 9.15 1.99
C SER A 145 -14.60 10.05 1.28
N THR A 146 -14.57 10.03 -0.05
CA THR A 146 -13.62 10.80 -0.84
C THR A 146 -13.82 12.30 -0.67
N LYS A 147 -15.07 12.79 -0.60
CA LYS A 147 -15.36 14.19 -0.32
C LYS A 147 -14.81 14.60 1.05
N TYR A 148 -15.02 13.78 2.08
CA TYR A 148 -14.48 14.07 3.41
C TYR A 148 -12.94 14.11 3.40
N ILE A 149 -12.29 13.17 2.73
CA ILE A 149 -10.82 13.13 2.59
C ILE A 149 -10.29 14.41 1.97
N ILE A 150 -10.91 14.89 0.90
CA ILE A 150 -10.49 16.10 0.17
C ILE A 150 -10.82 17.37 0.96
N ASP A 151 -12.06 17.52 1.43
CA ASP A 151 -12.53 18.75 2.07
C ASP A 151 -11.85 19.03 3.42
N ASN A 152 -11.30 17.99 4.08
CA ASN A 152 -10.69 18.09 5.41
C ASN A 152 -9.18 17.89 5.39
N GLU A 153 -8.52 17.93 4.23
CA GLU A 153 -7.05 17.85 4.12
C GLU A 153 -6.50 16.60 4.87
N ILE A 154 -7.21 15.47 4.71
CA ILE A 154 -6.84 14.21 5.38
C ILE A 154 -5.47 13.69 4.94
N PRO A 155 -5.04 13.79 3.66
CA PRO A 155 -3.68 13.43 3.28
C PRO A 155 -2.61 14.19 4.08
N GLU A 156 -2.81 15.49 4.33
CA GLU A 156 -1.90 16.33 5.10
C GLU A 156 -1.82 15.86 6.56
N ASN A 157 -2.95 15.46 7.15
CA ASN A 157 -2.96 14.81 8.47
C ASN A 157 -2.19 13.49 8.44
N ALA A 158 -2.39 12.65 7.42
CA ALA A 158 -1.69 11.38 7.29
C ALA A 158 -0.17 11.56 7.13
N ALA A 159 0.29 12.59 6.42
CA ALA A 159 1.70 12.93 6.35
C ALA A 159 2.26 13.32 7.73
N LYS A 160 1.57 14.23 8.44
CA LYS A 160 1.99 14.74 9.75
C LYS A 160 1.99 13.65 10.83
N MET A 161 0.90 12.90 10.95
CA MET A 161 0.74 11.82 11.92
C MET A 161 1.59 10.61 11.56
N GLY A 162 1.84 10.40 10.26
CA GLY A 162 2.79 9.41 9.78
C GLY A 162 4.19 9.65 10.27
N GLU A 163 4.70 10.87 10.16
CA GLU A 163 6.03 11.22 10.69
C GLU A 163 6.09 11.02 12.20
N TYR A 164 5.05 11.48 12.93
CA TYR A 164 4.98 11.31 14.38
C TYR A 164 5.00 9.84 14.81
N LEU A 165 4.22 8.99 14.14
CA LEU A 165 4.24 7.55 14.37
C LEU A 165 5.61 6.95 14.06
N GLY A 166 6.22 7.34 12.94
CA GLY A 166 7.55 6.90 12.53
C GLY A 166 8.64 7.23 13.54
N GLU A 167 8.65 8.45 14.08
CA GLU A 167 9.55 8.87 15.15
C GLU A 167 9.40 7.99 16.40
N GLY A 168 8.16 7.72 16.80
CA GLY A 168 7.86 6.83 17.93
C GLY A 168 8.33 5.40 17.72
N LEU A 169 8.07 4.82 16.54
CA LEU A 169 8.50 3.46 16.20
C LEU A 169 10.04 3.34 16.14
N ARG A 170 10.72 4.34 15.57
CA ARG A 170 12.20 4.36 15.54
C ARG A 170 12.81 4.50 16.93
N LYS A 171 12.13 5.21 17.85
CA LYS A 171 12.54 5.25 19.26
C LYS A 171 12.40 3.87 19.90
N ILE A 172 11.27 3.19 19.73
CA ILE A 172 11.08 1.82 20.21
C ILE A 172 12.17 0.89 19.65
N GLN A 173 12.49 1.00 18.36
CA GLN A 173 13.60 0.26 17.75
C GLN A 173 14.94 0.52 18.46
N SER A 174 15.28 1.78 18.76
CA SER A 174 16.53 2.09 19.44
C SER A 174 16.66 1.49 20.85
N ASP A 175 15.52 1.18 21.48
CA ASP A 175 15.46 0.55 22.81
C ASP A 175 15.39 -0.99 22.73
N ASN A 176 15.26 -1.58 21.54
CA ASN A 176 15.01 -3.01 21.32
C ASN A 176 15.87 -3.57 20.16
N GLU A 177 17.01 -4.18 20.48
CA GLU A 177 17.97 -4.69 19.47
C GLU A 177 17.40 -5.76 18.52
N PHE A 178 16.36 -6.49 18.93
CA PHE A 178 15.71 -7.52 18.10
C PHE A 178 14.83 -6.91 16.98
N ILE A 179 14.60 -5.60 16.98
CA ILE A 179 13.93 -4.87 15.90
C ILE A 179 14.97 -4.46 14.85
N THR A 180 14.94 -5.14 13.71
CA THR A 180 15.96 -5.00 12.65
C THR A 180 15.68 -3.84 11.71
N ASP A 181 14.41 -3.50 11.47
CA ASP A 181 14.04 -2.40 10.59
C ASP A 181 12.69 -1.76 10.97
N VAL A 182 12.59 -0.45 10.75
CA VAL A 182 11.37 0.35 10.86
C VAL A 182 11.27 1.24 9.64
N ARG A 183 10.27 0.99 8.80
CA ARG A 183 10.07 1.68 7.53
C ARG A 183 8.60 1.99 7.29
N GLY A 184 8.33 3.10 6.64
CA GLY A 184 6.96 3.52 6.36
C GLY A 184 6.88 4.89 5.73
N MET A 185 5.67 5.20 5.26
CA MET A 185 5.37 6.44 4.56
C MET A 185 3.90 6.80 4.82
N GLY A 186 3.62 8.06 5.16
CA GLY A 186 2.29 8.45 5.63
C GLY A 186 1.84 7.55 6.77
N LEU A 187 0.64 6.96 6.69
CA LEU A 187 0.10 6.07 7.72
C LEU A 187 0.14 4.59 7.32
N ILE A 188 1.23 4.13 6.71
CA ILE A 188 1.56 2.71 6.55
C ILE A 188 2.99 2.47 7.00
N TRP A 189 3.16 1.67 8.06
CA TRP A 189 4.45 1.41 8.71
C TRP A 189 4.66 -0.07 8.97
N ALA A 190 5.88 -0.54 8.80
CA ALA A 190 6.32 -1.88 9.19
C ALA A 190 7.35 -1.80 10.33
N VAL A 191 7.30 -2.81 11.19
CA VAL A 191 8.34 -3.10 12.18
C VAL A 191 8.77 -4.54 11.92
N GLU A 192 10.05 -4.72 11.61
CA GLU A 192 10.66 -6.01 11.30
C GLU A 192 11.56 -6.48 12.45
N PHE A 193 11.56 -7.79 12.68
CA PHE A 193 12.25 -8.45 13.76
C PHE A 193 13.35 -9.38 13.21
N ASP A 194 14.33 -9.70 14.05
CA ASP A 194 15.41 -10.66 13.76
C ASP A 194 14.97 -12.14 13.77
N SER A 195 13.71 -12.39 14.14
CA SER A 195 13.14 -13.71 14.37
C SER A 195 11.65 -13.76 14.02
N ASP A 196 11.13 -14.97 13.82
CA ASP A 196 9.72 -15.21 13.45
C ASP A 196 8.76 -15.07 14.66
N ILE A 197 8.80 -13.92 15.33
CA ILE A 197 8.08 -13.63 16.59
C ILE A 197 6.72 -12.93 16.38
N THR A 198 6.34 -12.62 15.14
CA THR A 198 5.10 -11.89 14.84
C THR A 198 3.85 -12.47 15.52
N PRO A 199 3.62 -13.80 15.56
CA PRO A 199 2.42 -14.35 16.23
C PRO A 199 2.34 -13.97 17.71
N ASP A 200 3.46 -14.02 18.42
CA ASP A 200 3.52 -13.73 19.85
C ASP A 200 3.36 -12.22 20.11
N VAL A 201 4.00 -11.38 19.30
CA VAL A 201 3.83 -9.92 19.35
C VAL A 201 2.37 -9.53 19.11
N ILE A 202 1.70 -10.14 18.14
CA ILE A 202 0.29 -9.88 17.86
C ILE A 202 -0.59 -10.33 19.02
N ALA A 203 -0.37 -11.53 19.57
CA ALA A 203 -1.15 -12.02 20.70
C ALA A 203 -1.00 -11.10 21.92
N ALA A 204 0.23 -10.76 22.29
CA ALA A 204 0.52 -9.88 23.42
C ALA A 204 0.00 -8.44 23.21
N SER A 205 0.10 -7.92 22.00
CA SER A 205 -0.43 -6.58 21.66
C SER A 205 -1.96 -6.55 21.70
N ASN A 206 -2.62 -7.63 21.26
CA ASN A 206 -4.08 -7.74 21.37
C ASN A 206 -4.54 -7.75 22.83
N GLU A 207 -3.82 -8.44 23.72
CA GLU A 207 -4.07 -8.40 25.17
C GLU A 207 -3.86 -7.00 25.76
N ALA A 208 -2.88 -6.26 25.24
CA ALA A 208 -2.66 -4.84 25.56
C ALA A 208 -3.68 -3.90 24.89
N GLY A 209 -4.61 -4.42 24.07
CA GLY A 209 -5.65 -3.64 23.41
C GLY A 209 -5.21 -2.93 22.13
N LEU A 210 -4.14 -3.37 21.47
CA LEU A 210 -3.65 -2.85 20.19
C LEU A 210 -3.83 -3.89 19.09
N LEU A 211 -4.59 -3.52 18.04
CA LEU A 211 -4.78 -4.35 16.85
C LEU A 211 -3.79 -3.92 15.76
N MET A 212 -3.09 -4.90 15.19
CA MET A 212 -2.12 -4.70 14.10
C MET A 212 -2.25 -5.83 13.06
N ASN A 213 -1.62 -5.65 11.90
CA ASN A 213 -1.61 -6.69 10.87
C ASN A 213 -0.34 -7.55 11.00
N PRO A 214 -0.45 -8.89 11.17
CA PRO A 214 0.67 -9.80 10.94
C PRO A 214 0.97 -9.83 9.43
N MET A 215 2.07 -9.20 9.01
CA MET A 215 2.41 -9.07 7.60
C MET A 215 3.30 -10.23 7.14
N ARG A 216 4.29 -10.59 7.96
CA ARG A 216 5.23 -11.70 7.75
C ARG A 216 5.52 -12.40 9.08
N PRO A 217 6.07 -13.63 9.07
CA PRO A 217 6.50 -14.30 10.30
C PRO A 217 7.40 -13.44 11.20
N ASN A 218 8.20 -12.56 10.61
CA ASN A 218 9.12 -11.64 11.29
C ASN A 218 8.77 -10.16 11.15
N ALA A 219 7.57 -9.78 10.67
CA ALA A 219 7.19 -8.37 10.59
C ALA A 219 5.70 -8.10 10.85
N ILE A 220 5.43 -7.02 11.58
CA ILE A 220 4.09 -6.45 11.76
C ILE A 220 3.93 -5.20 10.89
N ARG A 221 2.68 -4.86 10.59
CA ARG A 221 2.30 -3.63 9.89
C ARG A 221 1.25 -2.85 10.67
N LEU A 222 1.48 -1.55 10.81
CA LEU A 222 0.57 -0.57 11.39
C LEU A 222 -0.05 0.27 10.26
N MET A 223 -1.38 0.29 10.22
CA MET A 223 -2.17 1.04 9.24
C MET A 223 -3.39 1.68 9.92
N PRO A 224 -3.19 2.70 10.77
CA PRO A 224 -4.29 3.32 11.51
C PRO A 224 -5.27 4.05 10.58
N VAL A 225 -6.40 4.50 11.14
CA VAL A 225 -7.33 5.40 10.43
C VAL A 225 -6.62 6.70 10.05
N LEU A 226 -7.00 7.30 8.92
CA LEU A 226 -6.31 8.52 8.43
C LEU A 226 -6.57 9.76 9.29
N THR A 227 -7.61 9.71 10.12
CA THR A 227 -7.99 10.74 11.09
C THR A 227 -7.34 10.53 12.46
N ILE A 228 -6.40 9.58 12.58
CA ILE A 228 -5.77 9.26 13.88
C ILE A 228 -5.15 10.51 14.50
N THR A 229 -5.29 10.67 15.82
CA THR A 229 -4.69 11.79 16.55
C THR A 229 -3.34 11.44 17.14
N LYS A 230 -2.61 12.47 17.58
CA LYS A 230 -1.35 12.31 18.29
C LYS A 230 -1.52 11.47 19.56
N GLU A 231 -2.59 11.71 20.32
CA GLU A 231 -2.89 11.02 21.57
C GLU A 231 -3.19 9.53 21.33
N GLU A 232 -3.89 9.21 20.24
CA GLU A 232 -4.14 7.83 19.83
C GLU A 232 -2.84 7.12 19.40
N ILE A 233 -1.91 7.83 18.75
CA ILE A 233 -0.57 7.31 18.44
C ILE A 233 0.23 7.08 19.71
N ASP A 234 0.23 8.02 20.66
CA ASP A 234 0.93 7.88 21.95
C ASP A 234 0.45 6.64 22.70
N GLU A 235 -0.87 6.43 22.76
CA GLU A 235 -1.47 5.24 23.36
C GLU A 235 -1.08 3.96 22.60
N ALA A 236 -1.11 3.98 21.27
CA ALA A 236 -0.72 2.84 20.45
C ALA A 236 0.74 2.45 20.66
N LEU A 237 1.65 3.42 20.71
CA LEU A 237 3.08 3.17 20.98
C LEU A 237 3.29 2.57 22.36
N SER A 238 2.63 3.10 23.40
CA SER A 238 2.71 2.54 24.76
C SER A 238 2.20 1.10 24.82
N ARG A 239 1.12 0.78 24.11
CA ARG A 239 0.58 -0.59 24.03
C ARG A 239 1.50 -1.52 23.24
N LEU A 240 2.13 -1.02 22.17
CA LEU A 240 3.11 -1.76 21.39
C LEU A 240 4.32 -2.13 22.26
N GLU A 241 4.89 -1.19 23.01
CA GLU A 241 5.99 -1.47 23.95
C GLU A 241 5.61 -2.56 24.96
N THR A 242 4.38 -2.50 25.48
CA THR A 242 3.85 -3.54 26.39
C THR A 242 3.76 -4.90 25.69
N GLY A 243 3.24 -4.93 24.46
CA GLY A 243 3.13 -6.15 23.66
C GLY A 243 4.49 -6.77 23.35
N LEU A 244 5.45 -5.95 22.91
CA LEU A 244 6.82 -6.37 22.64
C LEU A 244 7.50 -6.95 23.90
N ALA A 245 7.43 -6.24 25.03
CA ALA A 245 8.03 -6.69 26.28
C ALA A 245 7.43 -7.99 26.83
N ASN A 246 6.19 -8.32 26.47
CA ASN A 246 5.52 -9.55 26.88
C ASN A 246 5.73 -10.71 25.89
N ALA A 247 5.93 -10.41 24.60
CA ALA A 247 6.26 -11.41 23.59
C ALA A 247 7.72 -11.91 23.71
N SER A 248 8.62 -11.06 24.21
CA SER A 248 10.04 -11.42 24.43
C SER A 248 10.31 -12.18 25.73
N LYS A 249 9.28 -12.60 26.48
CA LYS A 249 9.39 -13.41 27.71
C LYS A 249 9.07 -14.87 27.45
#